data_AF-A0A8E0RXA8-F1
#
_entry.id   AF-A0A8E0RXA8-F1
#
_cell.length_a   1.000
_cell.length_b   1.000
_cell.length_c   1.000
_cell.angle_alpha   90.00
_cell.angle_beta   90.00
_cell.angle_gamma   90.00
#
_symmetry.space_group_name_H-M   'P 1'
#
loop_
_entity.id
_entity.type
_entity.pdbx_description
1 polymer ?
#
loop_
_entity_poly.entity_id
_entity_poly.type
_entity_poly.pdbx_seq_one_letter_code
_entity_poly.pdbx_strand_id
1 'polypeptide(L)'
;MFYEQNDRLLETQAFYRLESQQRRLTYNTLIELRGNIRVFCRIRPMTNTAAESNWLSANGNGELCAYLSNTAKRKFQFDHVFHVDASQEDIFKEISDIIASSVDGYNVCIMAYGQTGSGKTYTMEGPPGKPGVNILSIRELLRIINERHKVSFELSMSILEIYNENVVDLLSSTNCCDTVEIRHTGSAVSIVGATWVKVRNEADMQHAISLGQKGRHVAETKLNSSRHVHSRSHLIVSVCVVGTDSISGAVSRGQLTLCDLAGSERVEKSGITSGERFNEATHINLSLSALAQVFVALRNNQLHIPYRNTKLTQMLQPCLGGDAKTILIVNVTTDMNSISETLSTLQFGASARQVALGPAKAHVTNACTR
;
A
#
# COMPACT_ATOMS: atom_id res chain seq x y z
N MET A 1 24.45 -48.32 -2.53
CA MET A 1 24.63 -47.09 -3.34
C MET A 1 23.32 -46.44 -3.75
N PHE A 2 22.46 -47.05 -4.59
CA PHE A 2 21.22 -46.39 -5.05
C PHE A 2 20.19 -46.10 -3.93
N TYR A 3 19.95 -47.08 -3.03
CA TYR A 3 19.07 -46.90 -1.87
C TYR A 3 19.59 -45.84 -0.89
N GLU A 4 20.89 -45.87 -0.62
CA GLU A 4 21.56 -44.92 0.28
C GLU A 4 21.58 -43.47 -0.28
N GLN A 5 21.65 -43.32 -1.61
CA GLN A 5 21.47 -42.04 -2.29
C GLN A 5 20.02 -41.54 -2.20
N ASN A 6 19.05 -42.44 -2.33
CA ASN A 6 17.62 -42.11 -2.22
C ASN A 6 17.23 -41.70 -0.79
N ASP A 7 17.76 -42.39 0.22
CA ASP A 7 17.53 -42.04 1.63
C ASP A 7 18.14 -40.68 1.97
N ARG A 8 19.38 -40.41 1.53
CA ARG A 8 19.99 -39.08 1.68
C ARG A 8 19.22 -37.98 0.95
N LEU A 9 18.63 -38.29 -0.21
CA LEU A 9 17.79 -37.34 -0.95
C LEU A 9 16.51 -37.00 -0.16
N LEU A 10 15.81 -38.00 0.37
CA LEU A 10 14.61 -37.83 1.19
C LEU A 10 14.92 -37.06 2.48
N GLU A 11 16.03 -37.38 3.14
CA GLU A 11 16.49 -36.71 4.34
C GLU A 11 16.83 -35.24 4.06
N THR A 12 17.55 -34.97 2.96
CA THR A 12 17.87 -33.60 2.52
C THR A 12 16.61 -32.80 2.17
N GLN A 13 15.61 -33.43 1.55
CA GLN A 13 14.31 -32.81 1.28
C GLN A 13 13.57 -32.46 2.57
N ALA A 14 13.59 -33.35 3.58
CA ALA A 14 13.01 -33.10 4.88
C ALA A 14 13.70 -31.93 5.61
N PHE A 15 15.04 -31.91 5.63
CA PHE A 15 15.80 -30.79 6.21
C PHE A 15 15.52 -29.47 5.51
N TYR A 16 15.46 -29.47 4.17
CA TYR A 16 15.10 -28.26 3.42
C TYR A 16 13.70 -27.74 3.77
N ARG A 17 12.71 -28.62 3.94
CA ARG A 17 11.36 -28.22 4.35
C ARG A 17 11.35 -27.58 5.74
N LEU A 18 12.08 -28.18 6.70
CA LEU A 18 12.20 -27.66 8.06
C LEU A 18 12.90 -26.28 8.09
N GLU A 19 14.03 -26.14 7.41
CA GLU A 19 14.77 -24.87 7.33
C GLU A 19 13.92 -23.78 6.70
N SER A 20 13.27 -24.07 5.56
CA SER A 20 12.44 -23.09 4.86
C SER A 20 11.25 -22.63 5.73
N GLN A 21 10.64 -23.54 6.49
CA GLN A 21 9.58 -23.22 7.43
C GLN A 21 10.09 -22.35 8.59
N GLN A 22 11.22 -22.70 9.20
CA GLN A 22 11.83 -21.93 10.29
C GLN A 22 12.25 -20.53 9.85
N ARG A 23 12.83 -20.39 8.65
CA ARG A 23 13.20 -19.10 8.08
C ARG A 23 11.98 -18.21 7.89
N ARG A 24 10.89 -18.74 7.32
CA ARG A 24 9.63 -18.00 7.16
C ARG A 24 9.09 -17.56 8.52
N LEU A 25 9.01 -18.47 9.48
CA LEU A 25 8.53 -18.16 10.84
C LEU A 25 9.36 -17.05 11.50
N THR A 26 10.69 -17.18 11.48
CA THR A 26 11.60 -16.20 12.08
C THR A 26 11.47 -14.83 11.42
N TYR A 27 11.41 -14.81 10.09
CA TYR A 27 11.21 -13.58 9.33
C TYR A 27 9.87 -12.90 9.66
N ASN A 28 8.80 -13.68 9.79
CA ASN A 28 7.49 -13.15 10.16
C ASN A 28 7.46 -12.61 11.58
N THR A 29 8.05 -13.33 12.55
CA THR A 29 8.19 -12.83 13.92
C THR A 29 8.96 -11.53 13.96
N LEU A 30 10.02 -11.37 13.16
CA LEU A 30 10.77 -10.11 13.07
C LEU A 30 9.86 -8.96 12.60
N ILE A 31 9.04 -9.18 11.56
CA ILE A 31 8.12 -8.17 11.06
C ILE A 31 6.99 -7.87 12.06
N GLU A 32 6.43 -8.89 12.72
CA GLU A 32 5.41 -8.71 13.76
C GLU A 32 5.93 -7.92 14.96
N LEU A 33 7.17 -8.18 15.38
CA LEU A 33 7.84 -7.44 16.45
C LEU A 33 8.08 -5.96 16.07
N ARG A 34 8.21 -5.66 14.78
CA ARG A 34 8.24 -4.28 14.26
C ARG A 34 6.84 -3.65 14.16
N GLY A 35 5.78 -4.42 14.35
CA GLY A 35 4.39 -4.00 14.21
C GLY A 35 3.81 -4.29 12.83
N ASN A 36 2.58 -4.83 12.81
CA ASN A 36 1.86 -5.15 11.58
C ASN A 36 1.42 -3.92 10.78
N ILE A 37 1.24 -2.78 11.45
CA ILE A 37 1.05 -1.48 10.81
C ILE A 37 2.21 -0.59 11.20
N ARG A 38 3.07 -0.28 10.23
CA ARG A 38 4.15 0.70 10.38
C ARG A 38 3.74 2.00 9.72
N VAL A 39 4.10 3.12 10.34
CA VAL A 39 3.80 4.46 9.82
C VAL A 39 5.09 5.22 9.61
N PHE A 40 5.31 5.62 8.36
CA PHE A 40 6.43 6.45 7.93
C PHE A 40 5.94 7.86 7.65
N CYS A 41 6.71 8.87 8.04
CA CYS A 41 6.44 10.26 7.67
C CYS A 41 7.46 10.70 6.60
N ARG A 42 7.00 11.26 5.49
CA ARG A 42 7.87 11.82 4.44
C ARG A 42 7.63 13.31 4.29
N ILE A 43 8.68 14.10 4.53
CA ILE A 43 8.64 15.55 4.35
C ILE A 43 9.03 15.87 2.90
N ARG A 44 8.16 16.58 2.19
CA ARG A 44 8.43 17.04 0.83
C ARG A 44 9.47 18.16 0.83
N PRO A 45 10.49 18.13 -0.05
CA PRO A 45 11.38 19.28 -0.27
C PRO A 45 10.64 20.50 -0.83
N MET A 46 10.98 21.69 -0.33
CA MET A 46 10.46 22.95 -0.85
C MET A 46 11.06 23.24 -2.23
N THR A 47 10.22 23.72 -3.15
CA THR A 47 10.67 24.17 -4.49
C THR A 47 11.21 25.60 -4.48
N ASN A 48 10.89 26.40 -3.45
CA ASN A 48 11.40 27.75 -3.27
C ASN A 48 12.35 27.80 -2.06
N THR A 49 13.61 28.10 -2.31
CA THR A 49 14.68 28.30 -1.31
C THR A 49 14.51 29.57 -0.47
N ALA A 50 13.51 30.41 -0.75
CA ALA A 50 13.37 31.74 -0.15
C ALA A 50 12.80 31.75 1.28
N ALA A 51 12.33 30.61 1.81
CA ALA A 51 11.97 30.48 3.21
C ALA A 51 12.05 29.01 3.63
N GLU A 52 13.19 28.57 4.14
CA GLU A 52 13.26 27.37 4.98
C GLU A 52 12.40 27.64 6.22
N SER A 53 11.12 27.28 6.16
CA SER A 53 10.24 27.35 7.32
C SER A 53 10.59 26.18 8.24
N ASN A 54 11.46 26.44 9.22
CA ASN A 54 11.93 25.48 10.22
C ASN A 54 10.86 25.07 11.26
N TRP A 55 9.59 25.10 10.87
CA TRP A 55 8.49 24.74 11.76
C TRP A 55 8.29 23.24 11.87
N LEU A 56 8.85 22.43 10.97
CA LEU A 56 8.96 20.97 11.11
C LEU A 56 10.42 20.59 11.26
N SER A 57 10.74 19.88 12.34
CA SER A 57 12.07 19.35 12.58
C SER A 57 11.99 17.85 12.85
N ALA A 58 12.68 17.07 12.04
CA ALA A 58 12.85 15.63 12.27
C ALA A 58 14.05 15.43 13.20
N ASN A 59 13.82 14.80 14.34
CA ASN A 59 14.88 14.33 15.21
C ASN A 59 15.21 12.88 14.82
N GLY A 60 16.46 12.45 15.03
CA GLY A 60 16.81 11.03 14.88
C GLY A 60 15.88 10.14 15.72
N ASN A 61 15.69 8.89 15.29
CA ASN A 61 14.81 7.88 15.94
C ASN A 61 13.30 8.04 15.68
N GLY A 62 12.89 8.68 14.59
CA GLY A 62 11.48 8.74 14.17
C GLY A 62 10.62 9.76 14.93
N GLU A 63 11.21 10.64 15.73
CA GLU A 63 10.51 11.76 16.36
C GLU A 63 10.43 12.95 15.37
N LEU A 64 9.24 13.54 15.25
CA LEU A 64 9.01 14.76 14.47
C LEU A 64 8.40 15.84 15.38
N CYS A 65 9.01 17.02 15.40
CA CYS A 65 8.53 18.18 16.15
C CYS A 65 7.96 19.24 15.20
N ALA A 66 6.71 19.65 15.45
CA ALA A 66 6.07 20.78 14.80
C ALA A 66 6.04 22.01 15.73
N TYR A 67 6.72 23.09 15.38
CA TYR A 67 6.80 24.35 16.11
C TYR A 67 5.76 25.34 15.56
N LEU A 68 4.66 25.56 16.28
CA LEU A 68 3.54 26.40 15.83
C LEU A 68 3.68 27.85 16.31
N SER A 69 4.43 28.06 17.39
CA SER A 69 4.84 29.36 17.91
C SER A 69 6.07 29.18 18.81
N ASN A 70 6.60 30.27 19.36
CA ASN A 70 7.72 30.22 20.31
C ASN A 70 7.42 29.37 21.57
N THR A 71 6.14 29.15 21.88
CA THR A 71 5.70 28.42 23.08
C THR A 71 4.92 27.14 22.76
N ALA A 72 4.27 27.07 21.60
CA ALA A 72 3.46 25.92 21.19
C ALA A 72 4.25 25.01 20.25
N LYS A 73 4.57 23.80 20.73
CA LYS A 73 5.10 22.71 19.90
C LYS A 73 4.27 21.45 20.05
N ARG A 74 4.19 20.65 18.98
CA ARG A 74 3.58 19.32 18.97
C ARG A 74 4.62 18.29 18.57
N LYS A 75 4.65 17.18 19.29
CA LYS A 75 5.54 16.05 19.00
C LYS A 75 4.75 14.90 18.41
N PHE A 76 5.32 14.26 17.40
CA PHE A 76 4.79 13.07 16.76
C PHE A 76 5.87 12.00 16.74
N GLN A 77 5.48 10.75 16.88
CA GLN A 77 6.37 9.60 16.79
C GLN A 77 5.92 8.70 15.64
N PHE A 78 6.86 8.40 14.75
CA PHE A 78 6.69 7.50 13.63
C PHE A 78 7.72 6.37 13.72
N ASP A 79 7.54 5.34 12.91
CA ASP A 79 8.53 4.26 12.80
C ASP A 79 9.75 4.71 11.97
N HIS A 80 9.53 5.63 11.03
CA HIS A 80 10.59 6.37 10.36
C HIS A 80 10.11 7.76 9.93
N VAL A 81 11.00 8.77 10.02
CA VAL A 81 10.79 10.09 9.41
C VAL A 81 11.84 10.32 8.32
N PHE A 82 11.39 10.52 7.08
CA PHE A 82 12.23 10.86 5.93
C PHE A 82 12.33 12.38 5.80
N HIS A 83 13.56 12.89 5.90
CA HIS A 83 13.86 14.31 5.70
C HIS A 83 13.68 14.74 4.24
N VAL A 84 13.75 16.04 3.97
CA VAL A 84 13.56 16.60 2.62
C VAL A 84 14.57 16.09 1.60
N ASP A 85 15.73 15.63 2.05
CA ASP A 85 16.82 15.13 1.21
C ASP A 85 16.70 13.62 0.89
N ALA A 86 15.72 12.93 1.49
CA ALA A 86 15.55 11.50 1.31
C ALA A 86 15.18 11.15 -0.14
N SER A 87 15.98 10.28 -0.74
CA SER A 87 15.78 9.80 -2.11
C SER A 87 14.65 8.76 -2.21
N GLN A 88 14.24 8.43 -3.44
CA GLN A 88 13.27 7.34 -3.67
C GLN A 88 13.85 6.00 -3.21
N GLU A 89 15.15 5.83 -3.40
CA GLU A 89 15.92 4.66 -3.01
C GLU A 89 15.99 4.51 -1.49
N ASP A 90 16.16 5.60 -0.74
CA ASP A 90 16.20 5.55 0.73
C ASP A 90 14.86 5.12 1.32
N ILE A 91 13.76 5.60 0.75
CA ILE A 91 12.41 5.17 1.14
C ILE A 91 12.20 3.70 0.80
N PHE A 92 12.68 3.28 -0.38
CA PHE A 92 12.51 1.91 -0.82
C PHE A 92 13.30 0.91 0.04
N LYS A 93 14.51 1.25 0.52
CA LYS A 93 15.29 0.39 1.43
C LYS A 93 14.46 -0.03 2.65
N GLU A 94 13.77 0.91 3.28
CA GLU A 94 12.93 0.66 4.47
C GLU A 94 11.66 -0.15 4.19
N ILE A 95 11.20 -0.14 2.94
CA ILE A 95 10.01 -0.85 2.48
C ILE A 95 10.36 -2.25 1.96
N SER A 96 11.52 -2.41 1.34
CA SER A 96 11.91 -3.59 0.55
C SER A 96 11.74 -4.91 1.31
N ASP A 97 12.08 -4.92 2.61
CA ASP A 97 11.89 -6.06 3.50
C ASP A 97 10.47 -6.64 3.35
N ILE A 98 9.43 -5.82 3.56
CA ILE A 98 8.06 -6.31 3.73
C ILE A 98 7.53 -7.00 2.47
N ILE A 99 8.07 -6.64 1.31
CA ILE A 99 7.68 -7.15 -0.01
C ILE A 99 7.86 -8.66 -0.10
N ALA A 100 8.95 -9.19 0.47
CA ALA A 100 9.22 -10.63 0.52
C ALA A 100 8.07 -11.42 1.19
N SER A 101 7.34 -10.80 2.12
CA SER A 101 6.20 -11.44 2.80
C SER A 101 5.09 -11.83 1.83
N SER A 102 4.86 -11.04 0.76
CA SER A 102 3.86 -11.37 -0.24
C SER A 102 4.20 -12.65 -1.02
N VAL A 103 5.49 -12.92 -1.24
CA VAL A 103 5.98 -14.17 -1.85
C VAL A 103 5.77 -15.36 -0.89
N ASP A 104 5.84 -15.11 0.41
CA ASP A 104 5.60 -16.11 1.47
C ASP A 104 4.11 -16.37 1.73
N GLY A 105 3.20 -15.67 1.04
CA GLY A 105 1.75 -15.89 1.13
C GLY A 105 1.03 -14.98 2.13
N TYR A 106 1.56 -13.78 2.38
CA TYR A 106 0.92 -12.76 3.20
C TYR A 106 0.30 -11.65 2.36
N ASN A 107 -0.69 -10.96 2.93
CA ASN A 107 -1.18 -9.70 2.38
C ASN A 107 -0.24 -8.57 2.81
N VAL A 108 0.31 -7.85 1.85
CA VAL A 108 1.20 -6.71 2.06
C VAL A 108 0.53 -5.48 1.47
N CYS A 109 0.47 -4.39 2.23
CA CYS A 109 -0.10 -3.14 1.76
C CYS A 109 0.84 -1.97 2.00
N ILE A 110 1.00 -1.10 0.99
CA ILE A 110 1.74 0.15 1.12
C ILE A 110 0.83 1.26 0.63
N MET A 111 0.55 2.25 1.48
CA MET A 111 -0.37 3.34 1.18
C MET A 111 0.32 4.69 1.36
N ALA A 112 0.11 5.62 0.43
CA ALA A 112 0.47 7.02 0.59
C ALA A 112 -0.74 7.86 0.98
N TYR A 113 -0.62 8.69 2.01
CA TYR A 113 -1.69 9.52 2.56
C TYR A 113 -1.21 10.96 2.83
N GLY A 114 -2.08 11.95 2.61
CA GLY A 114 -1.79 13.35 2.86
C GLY A 114 -2.56 14.29 1.91
N GLN A 115 -2.43 15.60 2.09
CA GLN A 115 -3.08 16.58 1.23
C GLN A 115 -2.59 16.51 -0.22
N THR A 116 -3.38 17.04 -1.14
CA THR A 116 -2.94 17.30 -2.51
C THR A 116 -1.68 18.17 -2.52
N GLY A 117 -0.71 17.77 -3.34
CA GLY A 117 0.59 18.44 -3.42
C GLY A 117 1.60 18.02 -2.34
N SER A 118 1.25 17.20 -1.35
CA SER A 118 2.23 16.78 -0.31
C SER A 118 3.26 15.75 -0.77
N GLY A 119 3.11 15.17 -1.97
CA GLY A 119 4.09 14.23 -2.54
C GLY A 119 3.69 12.75 -2.50
N LYS A 120 2.40 12.43 -2.36
CA LYS A 120 1.89 11.05 -2.43
C LYS A 120 2.26 10.34 -3.74
N THR A 121 1.83 10.89 -4.87
CA THR A 121 2.15 10.37 -6.22
C THR A 121 3.66 10.39 -6.50
N TYR A 122 4.40 11.40 -6.01
CA TYR A 122 5.87 11.39 -6.08
C TYR A 122 6.47 10.20 -5.32
N THR A 123 5.86 9.78 -4.21
CA THR A 123 6.30 8.61 -3.45
C THR A 123 5.94 7.31 -4.18
N MET A 124 4.70 7.18 -4.64
CA MET A 124 4.21 5.94 -5.23
C MET A 124 4.70 5.75 -6.67
N GLU A 125 4.53 6.72 -7.55
CA GLU A 125 4.92 6.62 -8.97
C GLU A 125 6.37 7.08 -9.20
N GLY A 126 6.82 8.12 -8.50
CA GLY A 126 8.13 8.74 -8.70
C GLY A 126 8.13 9.83 -9.76
N PRO A 127 9.16 10.71 -9.77
CA PRO A 127 9.33 11.67 -10.85
C PRO A 127 9.85 10.99 -12.14
N PRO A 128 9.78 11.68 -13.29
CA PRO A 128 10.37 11.17 -14.53
C PRO A 128 11.82 10.73 -14.35
N GLY A 129 12.14 9.51 -14.78
CA GLY A 129 13.48 8.93 -14.69
C GLY A 129 13.87 8.38 -13.32
N LYS A 130 13.10 8.62 -12.25
CA LYS A 130 13.33 7.97 -10.93
C LYS A 130 12.07 7.26 -10.45
N PRO A 131 12.01 5.92 -10.56
CA PRO A 131 10.83 5.16 -10.19
C PRO A 131 10.50 5.33 -8.69
N GLY A 132 9.21 5.39 -8.37
CA GLY A 132 8.71 5.35 -7.01
C GLY A 132 8.46 3.94 -6.48
N VAL A 133 7.81 3.90 -5.31
CA VAL A 133 7.53 2.67 -4.57
C VAL A 133 6.78 1.64 -5.44
N ASN A 134 5.89 2.05 -6.34
CA ASN A 134 5.12 1.14 -7.19
C ASN A 134 6.04 0.27 -8.04
N ILE A 135 6.85 0.90 -8.90
CA ILE A 135 7.74 0.20 -9.82
C ILE A 135 8.83 -0.54 -9.06
N LEU A 136 9.44 0.11 -8.06
CA LEU A 136 10.51 -0.51 -7.26
C LEU A 136 10.01 -1.77 -6.53
N SER A 137 8.77 -1.75 -6.02
CA SER A 137 8.23 -2.92 -5.31
C SER A 137 7.98 -4.11 -6.23
N ILE A 138 7.46 -3.86 -7.42
CA ILE A 138 7.20 -4.94 -8.39
C ILE A 138 8.51 -5.50 -8.96
N ARG A 139 9.51 -4.64 -9.18
CA ARG A 139 10.87 -5.08 -9.55
C ARG A 139 11.48 -5.99 -8.51
N GLU A 140 11.32 -5.63 -7.24
CA GLU A 140 11.83 -6.44 -6.14
C GLU A 140 11.10 -7.78 -6.03
N LEU A 141 9.78 -7.81 -6.26
CA LEU A 141 9.06 -9.08 -6.39
C LEU A 141 9.64 -9.95 -7.51
N LEU A 142 9.84 -9.38 -8.71
CA LEU A 142 10.44 -10.09 -9.83
C LEU A 142 11.85 -10.60 -9.51
N ARG A 143 12.66 -9.84 -8.77
CA ARG A 143 13.97 -10.27 -8.28
C ARG A 143 13.85 -11.47 -7.33
N ILE A 144 13.02 -11.35 -6.30
CA ILE A 144 12.85 -12.40 -5.26
C ILE A 144 12.34 -13.71 -5.86
N ILE A 145 11.36 -13.67 -6.79
CA ILE A 145 10.85 -14.91 -7.41
C ILE A 145 11.89 -15.59 -8.30
N ASN A 146 12.74 -14.80 -8.98
CA ASN A 146 13.80 -15.35 -9.83
C ASN A 146 14.91 -16.02 -9.01
N GLU A 147 15.13 -15.60 -7.76
CA GLU A 147 16.10 -16.22 -6.84
C GLU A 147 15.58 -17.51 -6.18
N ARG A 148 14.26 -17.75 -6.21
CA ARG A 148 13.61 -18.89 -5.56
C ARG A 148 13.35 -20.06 -6.53
N HIS A 149 14.41 -20.68 -7.02
CA HIS A 149 14.36 -21.74 -8.05
C HIS A 149 13.53 -23.01 -7.71
N LYS A 150 13.25 -23.25 -6.43
CA LYS A 150 12.47 -24.42 -5.96
C LYS A 150 10.96 -24.16 -5.91
N VAL A 151 10.52 -22.96 -6.27
CA VAL A 151 9.11 -22.57 -6.25
C VAL A 151 8.75 -22.01 -7.62
N SER A 152 7.69 -22.53 -8.23
CA SER A 152 7.13 -21.97 -9.45
C SER A 152 6.18 -20.83 -9.07
N PHE A 153 6.38 -19.64 -9.64
CA PHE A 153 5.56 -18.46 -9.34
C PHE A 153 4.72 -18.03 -10.53
N GLU A 154 3.47 -17.64 -10.23
CA GLU A 154 2.59 -16.94 -11.16
C GLU A 154 2.21 -15.57 -10.56
N LEU A 155 2.54 -14.51 -11.30
CA LEU A 155 2.20 -13.13 -10.92
C LEU A 155 1.13 -12.58 -11.85
N SER A 156 0.12 -11.94 -11.26
CA SER A 156 -0.93 -11.24 -11.98
C SER A 156 -1.19 -9.88 -11.35
N MET A 157 -1.39 -8.85 -12.18
CA MET A 157 -1.56 -7.47 -11.76
C MET A 157 -2.93 -6.92 -12.18
N SER A 158 -3.55 -6.15 -11.31
CA SER A 158 -4.75 -5.35 -11.58
C SER A 158 -4.52 -3.90 -11.15
N ILE A 159 -5.04 -2.95 -11.91
CA ILE A 159 -4.97 -1.52 -11.60
C ILE A 159 -6.39 -0.96 -11.59
N LEU A 160 -6.83 -0.50 -10.44
CA LEU A 160 -8.18 0.00 -10.21
C LEU A 160 -8.12 1.44 -9.69
N GLU A 161 -9.15 2.21 -10.02
CA GLU A 161 -9.34 3.57 -9.52
C GLU A 161 -10.68 3.67 -8.81
N ILE A 162 -10.67 4.18 -7.58
CA ILE A 162 -11.90 4.52 -6.86
C ILE A 162 -12.13 6.01 -7.00
N TYR A 163 -13.20 6.39 -7.70
CA TYR A 163 -13.63 7.77 -7.84
C TYR A 163 -15.13 7.86 -7.57
N ASN A 164 -15.51 8.76 -6.66
CA ASN A 164 -16.91 9.01 -6.35
C ASN A 164 -17.70 7.73 -5.94
N GLU A 165 -17.10 6.88 -5.08
CA GLU A 165 -17.61 5.55 -4.67
C GLU A 165 -17.87 4.55 -5.82
N ASN A 166 -17.37 4.83 -7.03
CA ASN A 166 -17.34 3.89 -8.15
C ASN A 166 -15.93 3.32 -8.27
N VAL A 167 -15.83 2.02 -8.52
CA VAL A 167 -14.56 1.33 -8.74
C VAL A 167 -14.42 1.06 -10.23
N VAL A 168 -13.40 1.62 -10.86
CA VAL A 168 -13.15 1.58 -12.30
C VAL A 168 -11.92 0.71 -12.58
N ASP A 169 -12.05 -0.19 -13.55
CA ASP A 169 -10.93 -0.98 -14.05
C ASP A 169 -10.12 -0.23 -15.11
N LEU A 170 -8.83 0.03 -14.82
CA LEU A 170 -7.94 0.77 -15.69
C LEU A 170 -7.18 -0.10 -16.70
N LEU A 171 -7.31 -1.43 -16.64
CA LEU A 171 -6.63 -2.37 -17.56
C LEU A 171 -7.55 -2.93 -18.66
N SER A 172 -8.87 -2.72 -18.56
CA SER A 172 -9.84 -3.22 -19.53
C SER A 172 -9.66 -2.57 -20.92
N SER A 173 -9.44 -3.40 -21.95
CA SER A 173 -9.24 -2.96 -23.34
C SER A 173 -10.55 -2.66 -24.10
N THR A 174 -11.66 -3.25 -23.65
CA THR A 174 -12.97 -3.15 -24.32
C THR A 174 -13.87 -2.09 -23.69
N ASN A 175 -13.81 -1.93 -22.37
CA ASN A 175 -14.62 -0.97 -21.61
C ASN A 175 -13.81 -0.45 -20.41
N CYS A 176 -12.99 0.57 -20.61
CA CYS A 176 -12.19 1.24 -19.57
C CYS A 176 -13.02 1.94 -18.46
N CYS A 177 -14.31 1.62 -18.31
CA CYS A 177 -15.26 2.28 -17.42
C CYS A 177 -16.32 1.33 -16.80
N ASP A 178 -16.25 0.01 -17.01
CA ASP A 178 -17.21 -0.88 -16.33
C ASP A 178 -16.92 -0.88 -14.83
N THR A 179 -17.98 -0.67 -14.04
CA THR A 179 -17.87 -0.69 -12.58
C THR A 179 -17.62 -2.11 -12.12
N VAL A 180 -16.58 -2.31 -11.32
CA VAL A 180 -16.29 -3.62 -10.72
C VAL A 180 -17.00 -3.75 -9.38
N GLU A 181 -17.50 -4.95 -9.10
CA GLU A 181 -18.23 -5.24 -7.87
C GLU A 181 -17.30 -5.80 -6.81
N ILE A 182 -17.35 -5.21 -5.61
CA ILE A 182 -16.72 -5.79 -4.43
C ILE A 182 -17.68 -6.80 -3.80
N ARG A 183 -17.26 -8.06 -3.72
CA ARG A 183 -18.00 -9.14 -3.06
C ARG A 183 -17.30 -9.59 -1.79
N HIS A 184 -18.10 -9.88 -0.78
CA HIS A 184 -17.64 -10.45 0.49
C HIS A 184 -18.01 -11.92 0.55
N THR A 185 -17.04 -12.78 0.85
CA THR A 185 -17.25 -14.20 1.15
C THR A 185 -16.66 -14.49 2.52
N GLY A 186 -17.49 -14.36 3.56
CA GLY A 186 -17.02 -14.35 4.94
C GLY A 186 -16.12 -13.13 5.20
N SER A 187 -14.88 -13.37 5.62
CA SER A 187 -13.85 -12.33 5.79
C SER A 187 -13.08 -12.03 4.50
N ALA A 188 -13.22 -12.84 3.45
CA ALA A 188 -12.53 -12.63 2.18
C ALA A 188 -13.23 -11.57 1.34
N VAL A 189 -12.45 -10.71 0.69
CA VAL A 189 -12.92 -9.70 -0.25
C VAL A 189 -12.44 -10.09 -1.64
N SER A 190 -13.35 -10.14 -2.61
CA SER A 190 -13.04 -10.39 -4.01
C SER A 190 -13.61 -9.28 -4.89
N ILE A 191 -12.90 -8.98 -5.98
CA ILE A 191 -13.30 -7.94 -6.94
C ILE A 191 -13.72 -8.66 -8.22
N VAL A 192 -15.03 -8.70 -8.45
CA VAL A 192 -15.61 -9.38 -9.61
C VAL A 192 -15.60 -8.43 -10.80
N GLY A 193 -15.11 -8.93 -11.93
CA GLY A 193 -14.99 -8.17 -13.18
C GLY A 193 -13.66 -7.43 -13.34
N ALA A 194 -12.76 -7.44 -12.35
CA ALA A 194 -11.44 -6.84 -12.50
C ALA A 194 -10.58 -7.61 -13.50
N THR A 195 -9.95 -6.88 -14.42
CA THR A 195 -8.96 -7.40 -15.35
C THR A 195 -7.65 -7.67 -14.61
N TRP A 196 -7.09 -8.86 -14.83
CA TRP A 196 -5.80 -9.29 -14.30
C TRP A 196 -4.85 -9.62 -15.45
N VAL A 197 -3.75 -8.87 -15.55
CA VAL A 197 -2.71 -9.05 -16.56
C VAL A 197 -1.57 -9.86 -15.95
N LYS A 198 -1.10 -10.90 -16.65
CA LYS A 198 0.04 -11.70 -16.20
C LYS A 198 1.33 -10.89 -16.30
N VAL A 199 2.17 -10.94 -15.27
CA VAL A 199 3.45 -10.22 -15.21
C VAL A 199 4.58 -11.22 -15.03
N ARG A 200 5.31 -11.55 -16.11
CA ARG A 200 6.41 -12.52 -16.06
C ARG A 200 7.79 -11.86 -15.98
N ASN A 201 7.88 -10.62 -16.42
CA ASN A 201 9.13 -9.87 -16.48
C ASN A 201 8.86 -8.36 -16.40
N GLU A 202 9.95 -7.60 -16.39
CA GLU A 202 9.93 -6.13 -16.37
C GLU A 202 9.11 -5.51 -17.51
N ALA A 203 9.17 -6.09 -18.73
CA ALA A 203 8.45 -5.55 -19.88
C ALA A 203 6.93 -5.73 -19.73
N ASP A 204 6.47 -6.89 -19.24
CA ASP A 204 5.06 -7.13 -18.93
C ASP A 204 4.55 -6.14 -17.86
N MET A 205 5.36 -5.88 -16.83
CA MET A 205 5.06 -4.89 -15.79
C MET A 205 4.90 -3.49 -16.40
N GLN A 206 5.87 -3.05 -17.21
CA GLN A 206 5.83 -1.74 -17.86
C GLN A 206 4.62 -1.62 -18.79
N HIS A 207 4.27 -2.70 -19.50
CA HIS A 207 3.07 -2.75 -20.32
C HIS A 207 1.79 -2.56 -19.49
N ALA A 208 1.63 -3.29 -18.38
CA ALA A 208 0.47 -3.17 -17.50
C ALA A 208 0.35 -1.76 -16.89
N ILE A 209 1.46 -1.17 -16.45
CA ILE A 209 1.49 0.22 -15.94
C ILE A 209 1.11 1.21 -17.04
N SER A 210 1.63 1.04 -18.26
CA SER A 210 1.29 1.90 -19.40
C SER A 210 -0.20 1.80 -19.77
N LEU A 211 -0.78 0.60 -19.71
CA LEU A 211 -2.22 0.41 -19.90
C LEU A 211 -3.01 1.15 -18.81
N GLY A 212 -2.65 0.99 -17.53
CA GLY A 212 -3.31 1.67 -16.42
C GLY A 212 -3.26 3.20 -16.55
N GLN A 213 -2.12 3.76 -16.96
CA GLN A 213 -1.98 5.20 -17.22
C GLN A 213 -2.89 5.68 -18.36
N LYS A 214 -2.97 4.91 -19.46
CA LYS A 214 -3.90 5.21 -20.56
C LYS A 214 -5.35 5.11 -20.11
N GLY A 215 -5.70 4.08 -19.34
CA GLY A 215 -7.02 3.90 -18.76
C GLY A 215 -7.42 5.09 -17.90
N ARG A 216 -6.51 5.56 -17.04
CA ARG A 216 -6.70 6.74 -16.18
C ARG A 216 -6.97 8.01 -17.00
N HIS A 217 -6.24 8.22 -18.09
CA HIS A 217 -6.46 9.36 -18.98
C HIS A 217 -7.82 9.31 -19.72
N VAL A 218 -8.25 8.12 -20.14
CA VAL A 218 -9.57 7.95 -20.79
C VAL A 218 -10.70 8.16 -19.78
N ALA A 219 -10.56 7.66 -18.54
CA ALA A 219 -11.50 7.89 -17.46
C ALA A 219 -11.66 9.39 -17.15
N GLU A 220 -10.54 10.13 -17.09
CA GLU A 220 -10.54 11.59 -16.92
C GLU A 220 -11.35 12.30 -18.03
N THR A 221 -11.11 11.91 -19.29
CA THR A 221 -11.79 12.52 -20.45
C THR A 221 -13.29 12.24 -20.46
N LYS A 222 -13.71 11.02 -20.11
CA LYS A 222 -15.14 10.63 -20.08
C LYS A 222 -15.92 11.28 -18.93
N LEU A 223 -15.24 11.61 -17.83
CA LEU A 223 -15.84 12.21 -16.64
C LEU A 223 -15.90 13.75 -16.71
N ASN A 224 -15.59 14.39 -17.85
CA ASN A 224 -15.55 15.86 -18.03
C ASN A 224 -14.76 16.60 -16.92
N SER A 225 -13.81 15.92 -16.31
CA SER A 225 -13.15 16.38 -15.10
C SER A 225 -11.71 16.70 -15.45
N SER A 226 -11.27 17.92 -15.18
CA SER A 226 -9.91 18.38 -15.46
C SER A 226 -8.88 17.64 -14.58
N ARG A 227 -7.59 17.97 -14.77
CA ARG A 227 -6.36 17.51 -14.05
C ARG A 227 -6.47 17.25 -12.53
N HIS A 228 -7.55 17.64 -11.88
CA HIS A 228 -7.87 17.39 -10.49
C HIS A 228 -8.37 15.97 -10.18
N VAL A 229 -8.78 15.15 -11.16
CA VAL A 229 -9.24 13.76 -10.88
C VAL A 229 -8.15 12.96 -10.18
N HIS A 230 -6.90 13.08 -10.62
CA HIS A 230 -5.76 12.35 -10.05
C HIS A 230 -5.51 12.64 -8.57
N SER A 231 -5.85 13.86 -8.11
CA SER A 231 -5.79 14.26 -6.70
C SER A 231 -7.03 13.86 -5.88
N ARG A 232 -8.07 13.39 -6.55
CA ARG A 232 -9.43 13.22 -6.04
C ARG A 232 -9.96 11.79 -6.20
N SER A 233 -9.15 10.90 -6.75
CA SER A 233 -9.39 9.46 -6.84
C SER A 233 -8.33 8.70 -6.04
N HIS A 234 -8.66 7.48 -5.65
CA HIS A 234 -7.69 6.55 -5.05
C HIS A 234 -7.23 5.58 -6.12
N LEU A 235 -5.91 5.51 -6.36
CA LEU A 235 -5.33 4.53 -7.28
C LEU A 235 -4.87 3.31 -6.47
N ILE A 236 -5.28 2.12 -6.90
CA ILE A 236 -4.93 0.86 -6.25
C ILE A 236 -4.30 -0.08 -7.29
N VAL A 237 -3.03 -0.39 -7.11
CA VAL A 237 -2.31 -1.42 -7.88
C VAL A 237 -2.23 -2.66 -7.02
N SER A 238 -2.81 -3.76 -7.49
CA SER A 238 -2.78 -5.06 -6.81
C SER A 238 -1.96 -6.06 -7.61
N VAL A 239 -1.03 -6.73 -6.96
CA VAL A 239 -0.22 -7.82 -7.52
C VAL A 239 -0.48 -9.09 -6.72
N CYS A 240 -1.15 -10.05 -7.33
CA CYS A 240 -1.34 -11.38 -6.76
C CYS A 240 -0.12 -12.25 -7.08
N VAL A 241 0.40 -12.92 -6.06
CA VAL A 241 1.55 -13.83 -6.14
C VAL A 241 1.12 -15.22 -5.70
N VAL A 242 1.16 -16.17 -6.64
CA VAL A 242 0.88 -17.59 -6.36
C VAL A 242 2.18 -18.37 -6.51
N GLY A 243 2.64 -19.00 -5.44
CA GLY A 243 3.85 -19.83 -5.43
C GLY A 243 3.51 -21.30 -5.22
N THR A 244 4.06 -22.19 -6.03
CA THR A 244 3.94 -23.65 -5.86
C THR A 244 5.31 -24.26 -5.63
N ASP A 245 5.55 -24.78 -4.44
CA ASP A 245 6.83 -25.39 -4.05
C ASP A 245 6.98 -26.76 -4.72
N SER A 246 8.06 -26.96 -5.49
CA SER A 246 8.26 -28.15 -6.31
C SER A 246 8.60 -29.40 -5.50
N ILE A 247 9.01 -29.26 -4.23
CA ILE A 247 9.42 -30.36 -3.36
C ILE A 247 8.26 -30.82 -2.48
N SER A 248 7.49 -29.89 -1.93
CA SER A 248 6.38 -30.17 -1.01
C SER A 248 5.00 -30.15 -1.66
N GLY A 249 4.87 -29.53 -2.85
CA GLY A 249 3.58 -29.29 -3.49
C GLY A 249 2.73 -28.24 -2.77
N ALA A 250 3.24 -27.58 -1.73
CA ALA A 250 2.52 -26.53 -1.01
C ALA A 250 2.31 -25.30 -1.90
N VAL A 251 1.11 -24.73 -1.84
CA VAL A 251 0.74 -23.52 -2.59
C VAL A 251 0.62 -22.34 -1.63
N SER A 252 1.43 -21.31 -1.82
CA SER A 252 1.29 -20.01 -1.14
C SER A 252 0.53 -19.03 -2.03
N ARG A 253 -0.33 -18.22 -1.42
CA ARG A 253 -1.03 -17.12 -2.10
C ARG A 253 -0.86 -15.84 -1.30
N GLY A 254 -0.17 -14.85 -1.86
CA GLY A 254 -0.02 -13.54 -1.25
C GLY A 254 -0.44 -12.44 -2.20
N GLN A 255 -0.59 -11.24 -1.66
CA GLN A 255 -0.97 -10.08 -2.44
C GLN A 255 -0.17 -8.86 -1.99
N LEU A 256 0.40 -8.14 -2.94
CA LEU A 256 0.94 -6.81 -2.72
C LEU A 256 -0.07 -5.78 -3.22
N THR A 257 -0.53 -4.92 -2.34
CA THR A 257 -1.47 -3.82 -2.64
C THR A 257 -0.77 -2.49 -2.44
N LEU A 258 -0.68 -1.69 -3.49
CA LEU A 258 -0.03 -0.37 -3.49
C LEU A 258 -1.11 0.69 -3.72
N CYS A 259 -1.26 1.63 -2.80
CA CYS A 259 -2.32 2.63 -2.84
C CYS A 259 -1.76 4.06 -2.85
N ASP A 260 -2.17 4.84 -3.86
CA ASP A 260 -2.06 6.30 -3.84
C ASP A 260 -3.44 6.87 -3.52
N LEU A 261 -3.64 7.30 -2.27
CA LEU A 261 -4.94 7.79 -1.82
C LEU A 261 -5.20 9.21 -2.33
N ALA A 262 -6.46 9.60 -2.39
CA ALA A 262 -6.86 10.97 -2.71
C ALA A 262 -6.34 11.98 -1.67
N GLY A 263 -6.39 13.27 -2.02
CA GLY A 263 -6.07 14.38 -1.13
C GLY A 263 -6.92 14.38 0.15
N SER A 264 -6.26 14.54 1.29
CA SER A 264 -6.91 14.60 2.61
C SER A 264 -7.39 16.00 3.02
N GLU A 265 -7.30 17.00 2.13
CA GLU A 265 -7.71 18.36 2.43
C GLU A 265 -9.23 18.51 2.61
N ARG A 266 -9.61 19.42 3.51
CA ARG A 266 -11.02 19.70 3.82
C ARG A 266 -11.69 20.52 2.72
N VAL A 267 -12.94 20.15 2.39
CA VAL A 267 -13.79 20.85 1.40
C VAL A 267 -13.99 22.34 1.74
N GLU A 268 -14.06 22.69 3.02
CA GLU A 268 -14.30 24.07 3.47
C GLU A 268 -13.24 25.07 2.96
N LYS A 269 -11.99 24.62 2.75
CA LYS A 269 -10.91 25.47 2.24
C LYS A 269 -10.87 25.56 0.72
N SER A 270 -11.58 24.71 -0.01
CA SER A 270 -11.58 24.76 -1.48
C SER A 270 -12.48 25.86 -2.03
N GLY A 271 -13.27 26.55 -1.19
CA GLY A 271 -14.19 27.61 -1.61
C GLY A 271 -15.36 27.12 -2.46
N ILE A 272 -15.57 25.80 -2.52
CA ILE A 272 -16.65 25.16 -3.29
C ILE A 272 -17.85 25.06 -2.36
N THR A 273 -18.92 25.81 -2.63
CA THR A 273 -20.08 25.92 -1.74
C THR A 273 -21.32 25.16 -2.22
N SER A 274 -21.36 24.73 -3.50
CA SER A 274 -22.48 23.97 -4.07
C SER A 274 -22.12 23.33 -5.43
N GLY A 275 -22.95 22.40 -5.90
CA GLY A 275 -22.84 21.76 -7.22
C GLY A 275 -22.13 20.39 -7.22
N GLU A 276 -21.95 19.80 -8.39
CA GLU A 276 -21.37 18.45 -8.54
C GLU A 276 -19.98 18.32 -7.92
N ARG A 277 -19.16 19.36 -8.02
CA ARG A 277 -17.82 19.42 -7.40
C ARG A 277 -17.86 19.44 -5.87
N PHE A 278 -18.94 19.94 -5.26
CA PHE A 278 -19.13 19.89 -3.81
C PHE A 278 -19.46 18.46 -3.36
N ASN A 279 -20.36 17.78 -4.09
CA ASN A 279 -20.71 16.39 -3.83
C ASN A 279 -19.49 15.46 -3.99
N GLU A 280 -18.70 15.67 -5.03
CA GLU A 280 -17.42 14.97 -5.26
C GLU A 280 -16.44 15.16 -4.10
N ALA A 281 -16.17 16.40 -3.70
CA ALA A 281 -15.28 16.70 -2.58
C ALA A 281 -15.78 16.13 -1.24
N THR A 282 -17.10 16.03 -1.08
CA THR A 282 -17.75 15.39 0.07
C THR A 282 -17.51 13.87 0.07
N HIS A 283 -17.65 13.19 -1.07
CA HIS A 283 -17.42 11.75 -1.16
C HIS A 283 -15.95 11.35 -0.98
N ILE A 284 -15.01 12.17 -1.46
CA ILE A 284 -13.58 11.95 -1.21
C ILE A 284 -13.29 11.98 0.29
N ASN A 285 -13.77 13.02 0.97
CA ASN A 285 -13.60 13.13 2.41
C ASN A 285 -14.36 12.05 3.18
N LEU A 286 -15.50 11.56 2.66
CA LEU A 286 -16.22 10.43 3.23
C LEU A 286 -15.35 9.17 3.23
N SER A 287 -14.71 8.83 2.10
CA SER A 287 -13.84 7.65 1.99
C SER A 287 -12.64 7.69 2.95
N LEU A 288 -11.97 8.83 3.08
CA LEU A 288 -10.85 9.00 4.00
C LEU A 288 -11.29 9.08 5.47
N SER A 289 -12.45 9.67 5.75
CA SER A 289 -13.04 9.68 7.10
C SER A 289 -13.44 8.28 7.55
N ALA A 290 -14.03 7.48 6.66
CA ALA A 290 -14.33 6.07 6.93
C ALA A 290 -13.05 5.27 7.18
N LEU A 291 -11.99 5.51 6.41
CA LEU A 291 -10.68 4.91 6.66
C LEU A 291 -10.12 5.28 8.04
N ALA A 292 -10.23 6.56 8.44
CA ALA A 292 -9.86 6.99 9.79
C ALA A 292 -10.68 6.31 10.88
N GLN A 293 -11.98 6.14 10.68
CA GLN A 293 -12.86 5.39 11.60
C GLN A 293 -12.44 3.92 11.72
N VAL A 294 -12.02 3.28 10.61
CA VAL A 294 -11.47 1.92 10.63
C VAL A 294 -10.22 1.85 11.51
N PHE A 295 -9.24 2.76 11.34
CA PHE A 295 -8.06 2.80 12.20
C PHE A 295 -8.40 3.04 13.68
N VAL A 296 -9.36 3.92 13.98
CA VAL A 296 -9.81 4.16 15.36
C VAL A 296 -10.48 2.93 15.95
N ALA A 297 -11.35 2.27 15.19
CA ALA A 297 -12.03 1.05 15.60
C ALA A 297 -11.02 -0.08 15.89
N LEU A 298 -10.02 -0.25 15.01
CA LEU A 298 -8.94 -1.22 15.16
C LEU A 298 -8.08 -0.92 16.40
N ARG A 299 -7.65 0.34 16.58
CA ARG A 299 -6.87 0.77 17.75
C ARG A 299 -7.59 0.47 19.06
N ASN A 300 -8.90 0.68 19.08
CA ASN A 300 -9.73 0.49 20.25
C ASN A 300 -10.19 -0.98 20.41
N ASN A 301 -9.70 -1.92 19.60
CA ASN A 301 -10.10 -3.32 19.59
C ASN A 301 -11.63 -3.53 19.56
N GLN A 302 -12.33 -2.72 18.76
CA GLN A 302 -13.78 -2.84 18.62
C GLN A 302 -14.14 -4.17 17.93
N LEU A 303 -15.21 -4.81 18.40
CA LEU A 303 -15.70 -6.07 17.82
C LEU A 303 -16.16 -5.88 16.36
N HIS A 304 -16.80 -4.75 16.08
CA HIS A 304 -17.27 -4.40 14.75
C HIS A 304 -16.40 -3.30 14.16
N ILE A 305 -15.67 -3.63 13.09
CA ILE A 305 -14.87 -2.67 12.32
C ILE A 305 -15.68 -2.24 11.09
N PRO A 306 -15.88 -0.93 10.84
CA PRO A 306 -16.80 -0.43 9.83
C PRO A 306 -16.21 -0.45 8.39
N TYR A 307 -15.64 -1.58 7.96
CA TYR A 307 -15.06 -1.71 6.61
C TYR A 307 -16.09 -1.49 5.50
N ARG A 308 -17.37 -1.73 5.76
CA ARG A 308 -18.43 -1.64 4.75
C ARG A 308 -18.88 -0.21 4.44
N ASN A 309 -18.41 0.79 5.19
CA ASN A 309 -18.87 2.18 5.04
C ASN A 309 -18.58 2.77 3.66
N THR A 310 -17.44 2.45 3.05
CA THR A 310 -17.05 2.94 1.72
C THR A 310 -16.37 1.86 0.89
N LYS A 311 -16.35 2.01 -0.44
CA LYS A 311 -15.64 1.09 -1.34
C LYS A 311 -14.15 1.01 -1.02
N LEU A 312 -13.55 2.13 -0.64
CA LEU A 312 -12.14 2.17 -0.22
C LEU A 312 -11.89 1.26 0.99
N THR A 313 -12.69 1.39 2.05
CA THR A 313 -12.50 0.56 3.26
C THR A 313 -12.85 -0.90 3.02
N GLN A 314 -13.76 -1.20 2.10
CA GLN A 314 -14.05 -2.57 1.66
C GLN A 314 -12.84 -3.17 0.91
N MET A 315 -12.24 -2.43 -0.03
CA MET A 315 -11.05 -2.88 -0.77
C MET A 315 -9.83 -3.06 0.13
N LEU A 316 -9.66 -2.20 1.13
CA LEU A 316 -8.53 -2.24 2.07
C LEU A 316 -8.77 -3.19 3.26
N GLN A 317 -9.94 -3.80 3.38
CA GLN A 317 -10.22 -4.74 4.48
C GLN A 317 -9.17 -5.87 4.59
N PRO A 318 -8.74 -6.54 3.50
CA PRO A 318 -7.68 -7.55 3.56
C PRO A 318 -6.31 -6.99 3.90
N CYS A 319 -6.12 -5.66 3.82
CA CYS A 319 -4.88 -4.97 4.12
C CYS A 319 -4.84 -4.43 5.57
N LEU A 320 -6.00 -4.29 6.21
CA LEU A 320 -6.15 -3.62 7.50
C LEU A 320 -6.72 -4.55 8.58
N GLY A 321 -6.67 -5.86 8.35
CA GLY A 321 -7.16 -6.87 9.29
C GLY A 321 -6.31 -8.13 9.23
N GLY A 322 -6.45 -8.96 10.28
CA GLY A 322 -5.85 -10.29 10.34
C GLY A 322 -4.32 -10.26 10.26
N ASP A 323 -3.79 -10.88 9.21
CA ASP A 323 -2.39 -11.20 8.95
C ASP A 323 -1.67 -10.22 7.99
N ALA A 324 -2.35 -9.13 7.66
CA ALA A 324 -1.81 -8.14 6.75
C ALA A 324 -0.64 -7.36 7.36
N LYS A 325 0.34 -7.08 6.51
CA LYS A 325 1.52 -6.28 6.82
C LYS A 325 1.44 -4.97 6.05
N THR A 326 1.27 -3.88 6.78
CA THR A 326 0.88 -2.60 6.19
C THR A 326 1.85 -1.48 6.53
N ILE A 327 2.26 -0.74 5.51
CA ILE A 327 3.03 0.50 5.64
C ILE A 327 2.14 1.65 5.21
N LEU A 328 1.91 2.59 6.13
CA LEU A 328 1.28 3.87 5.84
C LEU A 328 2.35 4.95 5.75
N ILE A 329 2.52 5.54 4.57
CA ILE A 329 3.43 6.67 4.35
C ILE A 329 2.59 7.95 4.39
N VAL A 330 2.75 8.73 5.45
CA VAL A 330 2.14 10.07 5.56
C VAL A 330 3.06 11.11 4.91
N ASN A 331 2.58 11.70 3.82
CA ASN A 331 3.26 12.72 3.05
C ASN A 331 2.84 14.11 3.52
N VAL A 332 3.83 14.91 3.94
CA VAL A 332 3.61 16.26 4.47
C VAL A 332 4.44 17.30 3.75
N THR A 333 4.01 18.56 3.84
CA THR A 333 4.72 19.71 3.27
C THR A 333 5.11 20.68 4.38
N THR A 334 6.22 21.40 4.21
CA THR A 334 6.64 22.49 5.09
C THR A 334 5.99 23.82 4.72
N ASP A 335 5.16 23.88 3.68
CA ASP A 335 4.47 25.11 3.29
C ASP A 335 3.60 25.66 4.44
N MET A 336 3.80 26.93 4.78
CA MET A 336 3.11 27.62 5.86
C MET A 336 1.60 27.71 5.62
N ASN A 337 1.16 27.78 4.36
CA ASN A 337 -0.27 27.77 4.00
C ASN A 337 -0.95 26.43 4.31
N SER A 338 -0.13 25.38 4.48
CA SER A 338 -0.56 23.99 4.64
C SER A 338 -0.36 23.46 6.06
N ILE A 339 -0.05 24.30 7.05
CA ILE A 339 0.20 23.89 8.45
C ILE A 339 -0.96 23.05 9.01
N SER A 340 -2.19 23.55 8.87
CA SER A 340 -3.38 22.90 9.42
C SER A 340 -3.63 21.50 8.83
N GLU A 341 -3.37 21.33 7.53
CA GLU A 341 -3.55 20.04 6.84
C GLU A 341 -2.40 19.10 7.20
N THR A 342 -1.17 19.61 7.24
CA THR A 342 -0.01 18.85 7.68
C THR A 342 -0.17 18.34 9.11
N LEU A 343 -0.62 19.17 10.06
CA LEU A 343 -0.92 18.72 11.41
C LEU A 343 -2.01 17.64 11.46
N SER A 344 -3.03 17.75 10.60
CA SER A 344 -4.09 16.74 10.50
C SER A 344 -3.54 15.41 9.98
N THR A 345 -2.69 15.45 8.95
CA THR A 345 -1.99 14.28 8.40
C THR A 345 -1.06 13.63 9.42
N LEU A 346 -0.29 14.42 10.18
CA LEU A 346 0.59 13.92 11.25
C LEU A 346 -0.21 13.27 12.38
N GLN A 347 -1.34 13.88 12.77
CA GLN A 347 -2.23 13.32 13.79
C GLN A 347 -2.84 11.99 13.34
N PHE A 348 -3.26 11.90 12.08
CA PHE A 348 -3.77 10.66 11.48
C PHE A 348 -2.71 9.56 11.52
N GLY A 349 -1.50 9.83 11.04
CA GLY A 349 -0.41 8.86 11.04
C GLY A 349 -0.02 8.41 12.45
N ALA A 350 0.09 9.34 13.40
CA ALA A 350 0.40 9.01 14.79
C ALA A 350 -0.70 8.16 15.45
N SER A 351 -1.96 8.35 15.06
CA SER A 351 -3.08 7.50 15.52
C SER A 351 -3.04 6.12 14.87
N ALA A 352 -2.75 6.03 13.58
CA ALA A 352 -2.66 4.76 12.85
C ALA A 352 -1.54 3.86 13.37
N ARG A 353 -0.40 4.44 13.78
CA ARG A 353 0.73 3.71 14.37
C ARG A 353 0.40 2.97 15.65
N GLN A 354 -0.62 3.41 16.38
CA GLN A 354 -1.03 2.78 17.64
C GLN A 354 -1.89 1.53 17.43
N VAL A 355 -2.22 1.18 16.18
CA VAL A 355 -2.96 -0.04 15.87
C VAL A 355 -2.04 -1.24 15.95
N ALA A 356 -2.35 -2.17 16.86
CA ALA A 356 -1.74 -3.49 16.90
C ALA A 356 -2.71 -4.50 16.29
N LEU A 357 -2.38 -5.03 15.10
CA LEU A 357 -3.05 -6.21 14.57
C LEU A 357 -2.48 -7.45 15.29
N GLY A 358 -3.30 -8.47 15.55
CA GLY A 358 -2.86 -9.74 16.15
C GLY A 358 -1.83 -10.51 15.29
N PRO A 359 -1.38 -11.71 15.72
CA PRO A 359 -0.36 -12.46 14.99
C PRO A 359 -0.79 -12.83 13.55
N ALA A 360 0.13 -12.71 12.61
CA ALA A 360 -0.10 -12.91 11.19
C ALA A 360 -0.03 -14.38 10.78
N LYS A 361 -1.07 -14.86 10.09
CA LYS A 361 -1.20 -16.23 9.59
C LYS A 361 -1.01 -16.28 8.07
N ALA A 362 -0.01 -17.00 7.59
CA ALA A 362 0.21 -17.17 6.15
C ALA A 362 -0.93 -17.92 5.45
N HIS A 363 -1.26 -17.53 4.22
CA HIS A 363 -2.18 -18.25 3.35
C HIS A 363 -1.45 -19.35 2.56
N VAL A 364 -1.11 -20.44 3.25
CA VAL A 364 -0.46 -21.61 2.66
C VAL A 364 -1.39 -22.82 2.72
N THR A 365 -1.66 -23.42 1.58
CA THR A 365 -2.37 -24.70 1.48
C THR A 365 -1.38 -25.81 1.19
N ASN A 366 -1.24 -26.77 2.11
CA ASN A 366 -0.45 -27.98 1.89
C ASN A 366 -1.21 -28.93 0.96
N ALA A 367 -0.48 -29.65 0.09
CA ALA A 367 -1.09 -30.74 -0.65
C ALA A 367 -1.61 -31.80 0.34
N CYS A 368 -2.86 -32.22 0.17
CA CYS A 368 -3.45 -33.31 0.95
C CYS A 368 -2.59 -34.56 0.73
N THR A 369 -1.97 -35.09 1.79
CA THR A 369 -1.39 -36.43 1.78
C THR A 369 -2.53 -37.41 1.53
N ARG A 370 -2.66 -37.87 0.29
CA ARG A 370 -3.43 -39.07 -0.04
C ARG A 370 -2.70 -40.30 0.46
#